data_AF-A0A9X2E625-F1
#
_entry.id   AF-A0A9X2E625-F1
#
_cell.length_a   1.000
_cell.length_b   1.000
_cell.length_c   1.000
_cell.angle_alpha   90.00
_cell.angle_beta   90.00
_cell.angle_gamma   90.00
#
_symmetry.space_group_name_H-M   'P 1'
#
loop_
_entity.id
_entity.type
_entity.pdbx_description
1 polymer ?
#
loop_
_entity_poly.entity_id
_entity_poly.type
_entity_poly.pdbx_seq_one_letter_code
_entity_poly.pdbx_strand_id
1 'polypeptide(L)'
;MLTRTVRLAALAAALIISASPAAVAGPFDTGSAGPQPPPPPTVRFGDYCRPETAASGTTARTSDGRTAHCVQVSHTDAFVWWPVPGAIPVDPHNRVSPGDPCLDEGARWIDDEGRHIVCERTQSGRQRGDLRWMLDR
;
A
#
# COMPACT_ATOMS: atom_id res chain seq x y z
N MET A 1 -45.42 -13.36 3.95
CA MET A 1 -45.43 -14.02 5.26
C MET A 1 -46.08 -15.39 5.10
N LEU A 2 -45.28 -16.46 5.02
CA LEU A 2 -45.75 -17.84 5.17
C LEU A 2 -44.57 -18.70 5.68
N THR A 3 -44.55 -18.83 7.01
CA THR A 3 -44.39 -20.03 7.86
C THR A 3 -43.43 -21.19 7.48
N ARG A 4 -42.43 -21.41 8.36
CA ARG A 4 -41.96 -22.68 9.01
C ARG A 4 -41.64 -23.89 8.08
N THR A 5 -40.63 -24.75 8.28
CA THR A 5 -40.18 -25.39 9.52
C THR A 5 -38.91 -26.22 9.24
N VAL A 6 -38.05 -26.25 10.25
CA VAL A 6 -36.92 -27.15 10.60
C VAL A 6 -37.09 -28.62 10.19
N ARG A 7 -35.98 -29.32 9.85
CA ARG A 7 -35.59 -30.63 10.43
C ARG A 7 -34.16 -31.07 10.09
N LEU A 8 -33.42 -31.36 11.16
CA LEU A 8 -32.16 -32.08 11.21
C LEU A 8 -32.28 -33.49 10.61
N ALA A 9 -31.20 -33.98 10.00
CA ALA A 9 -30.96 -35.40 9.83
C ALA A 9 -29.52 -35.72 10.30
N ALA A 10 -29.44 -36.26 11.50
CA ALA A 10 -28.28 -36.98 11.99
C ALA A 10 -28.24 -38.37 11.33
N LEU A 11 -27.06 -38.80 10.89
CA LEU A 11 -26.79 -40.19 10.56
C LEU A 11 -25.57 -40.65 11.35
N ALA A 12 -25.77 -41.73 12.08
CA ALA A 12 -24.86 -42.32 13.02
C ALA A 12 -24.08 -43.49 12.40
N ALA A 13 -22.90 -43.72 13.00
CA ALA A 13 -22.22 -45.00 13.23
C ALA A 13 -21.61 -45.78 12.05
N ALA A 14 -20.30 -46.05 12.13
CA ALA A 14 -19.79 -47.40 12.41
C ALA A 14 -18.28 -47.36 12.73
N LEU A 15 -17.94 -47.93 13.88
CA LEU A 15 -16.58 -48.28 14.35
C LEU A 15 -15.94 -49.31 13.40
N ILE A 16 -14.68 -49.11 13.02
CA ILE A 16 -13.75 -50.21 12.74
C ILE A 16 -12.43 -49.91 13.47
N ILE A 17 -12.22 -50.65 14.55
CA ILE A 17 -10.97 -50.69 15.33
C ILE A 17 -9.99 -51.57 14.57
N SER A 18 -8.85 -51.02 14.14
CA SER A 18 -7.69 -51.79 13.72
C SER A 18 -6.49 -51.35 14.53
N ALA A 19 -6.03 -52.24 15.41
CA ALA A 19 -4.86 -52.06 16.26
C ALA A 19 -3.66 -52.80 15.64
N SER A 20 -2.49 -52.16 15.71
CA SER A 20 -1.10 -52.70 15.77
C SER A 20 -0.17 -52.04 14.73
N PRO A 21 1.16 -51.90 14.97
CA PRO A 21 1.92 -51.85 16.22
C PRO A 21 2.66 -50.50 16.39
N ALA A 22 3.20 -50.27 17.59
CA ALA A 22 4.02 -49.11 17.92
C ALA A 22 5.34 -49.11 17.12
N ALA A 23 5.49 -48.15 16.22
CA ALA A 23 6.79 -47.68 15.76
C ALA A 23 7.12 -46.40 16.54
N VAL A 24 8.01 -46.52 17.53
CA VAL A 24 8.64 -45.38 18.18
C VAL A 24 9.61 -44.77 17.16
N ALA A 25 9.10 -43.87 16.32
CA ALA A 25 9.95 -42.91 15.63
C ALA A 25 10.07 -41.69 16.55
N GLY A 26 11.22 -41.56 17.21
CA GLY A 26 11.58 -40.31 17.87
C GLY A 26 11.53 -39.14 16.87
N PRO A 27 11.37 -37.89 17.34
CA PRO A 27 11.29 -36.73 16.47
C PRO A 27 12.69 -36.46 15.89
N PHE A 28 13.00 -37.06 14.75
CA PHE A 28 14.15 -36.66 13.96
C PHE A 28 13.75 -35.46 13.11
N ASP A 29 13.82 -34.28 13.73
CA ASP A 29 14.06 -33.02 13.02
C ASP A 29 15.43 -33.14 12.31
N THR A 30 15.48 -33.77 11.14
CA THR A 30 16.57 -33.57 10.18
C THR A 30 16.26 -32.31 9.36
N GLY A 31 15.91 -31.23 10.06
CA GLY A 31 15.71 -29.93 9.46
C GLY A 31 17.05 -29.30 9.17
N SER A 32 17.63 -29.62 8.01
CA SER A 32 18.65 -28.75 7.40
C SER A 32 17.95 -27.46 6.95
N ALA A 33 17.63 -26.59 7.91
CA ALA A 33 17.34 -25.21 7.62
C ALA A 33 18.64 -24.59 7.09
N GLY A 34 18.81 -24.62 5.77
CA GLY A 34 19.85 -23.86 5.10
C GLY A 34 19.74 -22.38 5.50
N PRO A 35 20.82 -21.59 5.37
CA PRO A 35 20.79 -20.18 5.74
C PRO A 35 19.57 -19.52 5.11
N GLN A 36 18.62 -19.09 5.96
CA GLN A 36 17.45 -18.39 5.47
C GLN A 36 17.95 -17.07 4.86
N PRO A 37 17.54 -16.72 3.62
CA PRO A 37 17.91 -15.44 3.05
C PRO A 37 17.56 -14.33 4.05
N PRO A 38 18.40 -13.29 4.19
CA PRO A 38 18.05 -12.17 5.03
C PRO A 38 16.69 -11.63 4.57
N PRO A 39 15.83 -11.18 5.51
CA PRO A 39 14.57 -10.57 5.14
C PRO A 39 14.83 -9.42 4.16
N PRO A 40 13.96 -9.22 3.16
CA PRO A 40 14.11 -8.12 2.23
C PRO A 40 14.16 -6.80 3.01
N PRO A 41 14.98 -5.83 2.57
CA PRO A 41 15.07 -4.54 3.24
C PRO A 41 13.68 -3.90 3.31
N THR A 42 13.32 -3.43 4.50
CA THR A 42 12.09 -2.68 4.69
C THR A 42 12.27 -1.24 4.22
N VAL A 43 11.20 -0.65 3.71
CA VAL A 43 11.18 0.75 3.23
C VAL A 43 10.28 1.60 4.11
N ARG A 44 10.39 2.92 4.02
CA ARG A 44 9.46 3.86 4.67
C ARG A 44 8.77 4.71 3.62
N PHE A 45 7.50 5.04 3.84
CA PHE A 45 6.81 5.97 2.97
C PHE A 45 7.48 7.33 2.99
N GLY A 46 7.56 7.95 1.81
CA GLY A 46 8.27 9.20 1.60
C GLY A 46 9.73 9.00 1.16
N ASP A 47 10.42 7.94 1.63
CA ASP A 47 11.81 7.71 1.24
C ASP A 47 11.94 7.55 -0.28
N TYR A 48 13.00 8.12 -0.87
CA TYR A 48 13.30 7.94 -2.28
C TYR A 48 13.61 6.46 -2.58
N CYS A 49 13.14 6.00 -3.74
CA CYS A 49 13.54 4.70 -4.26
C CYS A 49 15.02 4.72 -4.61
N ARG A 50 15.70 3.60 -4.34
CA ARG A 50 17.09 3.43 -4.81
C ARG A 50 17.11 3.24 -6.32
N PRO A 51 18.21 3.57 -7.02
CA PRO A 51 18.32 3.40 -8.47
C PRO A 51 17.93 2.01 -8.97
N GLU A 52 18.25 0.95 -8.22
CA GLU A 52 17.94 -0.44 -8.57
C GLU A 52 16.43 -0.75 -8.47
N THR A 53 15.70 0.08 -7.73
CA THR A 53 14.25 -0.03 -7.48
C THR A 53 13.45 1.09 -8.13
N ALA A 54 14.09 2.04 -8.81
CA ALA A 54 13.48 3.23 -9.41
C ALA A 54 12.74 2.92 -10.73
N ALA A 55 12.26 1.68 -10.90
CA ALA A 55 11.33 1.33 -11.96
C ALA A 55 9.90 1.50 -11.47
N SER A 56 9.08 2.22 -12.22
CA SER A 56 7.64 2.37 -11.97
C SER A 56 7.00 1.00 -11.73
N GLY A 57 6.28 0.86 -10.61
CA GLY A 57 5.57 -0.37 -10.28
C GLY A 57 6.37 -1.37 -9.43
N THR A 58 7.61 -1.06 -9.07
CA THR A 58 8.33 -1.84 -8.03
C THR A 58 7.56 -1.75 -6.71
N THR A 59 7.46 -2.86 -5.98
CA THR A 59 6.80 -2.91 -4.67
C THR A 59 7.74 -3.42 -3.58
N ALA A 60 7.52 -2.95 -2.36
CA ALA A 60 8.28 -3.36 -1.18
C ALA A 60 7.37 -3.41 0.05
N ARG A 61 7.94 -3.80 1.19
CA ARG A 61 7.22 -3.90 2.46
C ARG A 61 7.83 -2.92 3.45
N THR A 62 6.96 -2.23 4.17
CA THR A 62 7.33 -1.37 5.29
C THR A 62 7.48 -2.20 6.56
N SER A 63 8.08 -1.62 7.62
CA SER A 63 8.30 -2.32 8.90
C SER A 63 7.00 -2.74 9.61
N ASP A 64 5.88 -2.07 9.33
CA ASP A 64 4.56 -2.40 9.86
C ASP A 64 3.77 -3.37 8.95
N GLY A 65 4.38 -3.86 7.88
CA GLY A 65 3.72 -4.76 6.94
C GLY A 65 2.69 -4.07 6.04
N ARG A 66 2.86 -2.80 5.70
CA ARG A 66 2.15 -2.18 4.56
C ARG A 66 2.94 -2.33 3.27
N THR A 67 2.22 -2.43 2.14
CA THR A 67 2.82 -2.46 0.81
C THR A 67 3.17 -1.04 0.41
N ALA A 68 4.38 -0.85 -0.10
CA ALA A 68 4.80 0.40 -0.69
C ALA A 68 5.05 0.21 -2.19
N HIS A 69 4.68 1.22 -2.95
CA HIS A 69 4.86 1.30 -4.38
C HIS A 69 5.92 2.34 -4.67
N CYS A 70 6.91 2.00 -5.48
CA CYS A 70 7.84 2.98 -6.01
C CYS A 70 7.13 3.74 -7.15
N VAL A 71 6.78 4.99 -6.89
CA VAL A 71 6.01 5.82 -7.81
C VAL A 71 6.78 7.08 -8.18
N GLN A 72 6.58 7.54 -9.40
CA GLN A 72 7.20 8.76 -9.89
C GLN A 72 6.54 9.99 -9.27
N VAL A 73 7.33 11.01 -8.94
CA VAL A 73 6.81 12.35 -8.70
C VAL A 73 6.61 13.03 -10.05
N SER A 74 5.38 13.45 -10.35
CA SER A 74 4.99 14.06 -11.63
C SER A 74 5.96 15.17 -12.04
N HIS A 75 6.27 15.23 -13.34
CA HIS A 75 7.18 16.22 -13.94
C HIS A 75 8.63 16.19 -13.44
N THR A 76 9.04 15.11 -12.75
CA THR A 76 10.42 14.90 -12.31
C THR A 76 10.90 13.49 -12.67
N ASP A 77 12.19 13.24 -12.49
CA ASP A 77 12.80 11.92 -12.54
C ASP A 77 12.90 11.25 -11.15
N ALA A 78 12.33 11.87 -10.12
CA ALA A 78 12.35 11.35 -8.76
C ALA A 78 11.28 10.26 -8.56
N PHE A 79 11.64 9.23 -7.80
CA PHE A 79 10.75 8.14 -7.40
C PHE A 79 10.75 7.99 -5.89
N VAL A 80 9.57 7.85 -5.30
CA VAL A 80 9.39 7.71 -3.84
C VAL A 80 8.52 6.52 -3.50
N TRP A 81 8.72 5.95 -2.31
CA TRP A 81 7.85 4.92 -1.76
C TRP A 81 6.53 5.54 -1.28
N TRP A 82 5.42 5.09 -1.85
CA TRP A 82 4.08 5.60 -1.58
C TRP A 82 3.08 4.46 -1.31
N PRO A 83 2.02 4.68 -0.48
CA PRO A 83 1.06 3.63 -0.13
C PRO A 83 0.14 3.21 -1.28
N VAL A 84 -0.02 4.04 -2.31
CA VAL A 84 -0.86 3.74 -3.48
C VAL A 84 -0.01 3.79 -4.76
N PRO A 85 -0.35 2.98 -5.77
CA PRO A 85 0.31 3.06 -7.06
C PRO A 85 -0.10 4.33 -7.83
N GLY A 86 0.71 4.70 -8.82
CA GLY A 86 0.47 5.86 -9.69
C GLY A 86 1.32 7.07 -9.30
N ALA A 87 1.59 7.95 -10.28
CA ALA A 87 2.39 9.13 -10.05
C ALA A 87 1.73 10.07 -9.03
N ILE A 88 2.56 10.74 -8.22
CA ILE A 88 2.10 11.73 -7.25
C ILE A 88 2.45 13.15 -7.71
N PRO A 89 1.58 14.14 -7.49
CA PRO A 89 1.79 15.48 -8.03
C PRO A 89 2.84 16.30 -7.26
N VAL A 90 3.20 15.88 -6.04
CA VAL A 90 4.08 16.63 -5.14
C VAL A 90 5.08 15.67 -4.52
N ASP A 91 6.35 16.06 -4.49
CA ASP A 91 7.38 15.36 -3.71
C ASP A 91 7.05 15.49 -2.21
N PRO A 92 6.89 14.38 -1.47
CA PRO A 92 6.54 14.42 -0.05
C PRO A 92 7.57 15.14 0.84
N HIS A 93 8.78 15.41 0.36
CA HIS A 93 9.78 16.21 1.08
C HIS A 93 9.61 17.72 0.86
N ASN A 94 8.79 18.12 -0.11
CA ASN A 94 8.47 19.50 -0.41
C ASN A 94 7.10 19.87 0.16
N ARG A 95 7.03 21.04 0.79
CA ARG A 95 5.76 21.58 1.28
C ARG A 95 5.08 22.37 0.17
N VAL A 96 3.77 22.25 0.11
CA VAL A 96 2.90 23.06 -0.73
C VAL A 96 1.73 23.55 0.10
N SER A 97 1.27 24.76 -0.18
CA SER A 97 0.15 25.40 0.49
C SER A 97 -0.80 26.04 -0.54
N PRO A 98 -2.04 26.37 -0.16
CA PRO A 98 -2.94 27.13 -1.03
C PRO A 98 -2.31 28.44 -1.53
N GLY A 99 -2.39 28.69 -2.84
CA GLY A 99 -1.78 29.82 -3.53
C GLY A 99 -0.43 29.49 -4.20
N ASP A 100 0.19 28.37 -3.87
CA ASP A 100 1.42 27.92 -4.53
C ASP A 100 1.15 27.49 -5.97
N PRO A 101 2.12 27.65 -6.88
CA PRO A 101 2.01 27.15 -8.25
C PRO A 101 1.91 25.62 -8.26
N CYS A 102 1.15 25.11 -9.23
CA CYS A 102 1.02 23.68 -9.48
C CYS A 102 1.01 23.42 -10.99
N LEU A 103 1.27 22.18 -11.39
CA LEU A 103 1.51 21.83 -12.81
C LEU A 103 0.35 21.06 -13.45
N ASP A 104 -0.40 20.28 -12.66
CA ASP A 104 -1.42 19.36 -13.16
C ASP A 104 -2.82 19.81 -12.72
N GLU A 105 -3.60 20.38 -13.65
CA GLU A 105 -4.99 20.77 -13.39
C GLU A 105 -5.82 19.55 -12.92
N GLY A 106 -6.52 19.69 -11.80
CA GLY A 106 -7.29 18.63 -11.14
C GLY A 106 -6.47 17.71 -10.23
N ALA A 107 -5.14 17.85 -10.15
CA ALA A 107 -4.34 17.09 -9.19
C ALA A 107 -4.77 17.40 -7.75
N ARG A 108 -4.71 16.40 -6.88
CA ARG A 108 -5.11 16.50 -5.47
C ARG A 108 -3.95 16.15 -4.56
N TRP A 109 -3.83 16.86 -3.44
CA TRP A 109 -2.80 16.66 -2.44
C TRP A 109 -3.30 17.00 -1.04
N ILE A 110 -2.47 16.75 -0.02
CA ILE A 110 -2.70 17.17 1.36
C ILE A 110 -1.56 18.12 1.73
N ASP A 111 -1.89 19.35 2.10
CA ASP A 111 -0.89 20.35 2.49
C ASP A 111 -0.23 20.03 3.85
N ASP A 112 0.71 20.86 4.28
CA ASP A 112 1.44 20.65 5.54
C ASP A 112 0.60 20.89 6.81
N GLU A 113 -0.59 21.47 6.66
CA GLU A 113 -1.61 21.60 7.71
C GLU A 113 -2.59 20.41 7.74
N GLY A 114 -2.46 19.45 6.81
CA GLY A 114 -3.35 18.31 6.71
C GLY A 114 -4.66 18.59 5.96
N ARG A 115 -4.75 19.70 5.21
CA ARG A 115 -5.94 20.08 4.44
C ARG A 115 -5.86 19.52 3.03
N HIS A 116 -7.00 19.09 2.51
CA HIS A 116 -7.11 18.70 1.12
C HIS A 116 -7.00 19.92 0.21
N ILE A 117 -6.12 19.83 -0.78
CA ILE A 117 -5.91 20.87 -1.79
C ILE A 117 -6.02 20.27 -3.18
N VAL A 118 -6.48 21.08 -4.13
CA VAL A 118 -6.63 20.76 -5.54
C VAL A 118 -5.94 21.82 -6.40
N CYS A 119 -5.25 21.39 -7.45
CA CYS A 119 -4.63 22.28 -8.40
C CYS A 119 -5.68 22.73 -9.43
N GLU A 120 -6.08 24.00 -9.41
CA GLU A 120 -7.02 24.51 -10.42
C GLU A 120 -6.63 25.91 -10.89
N ARG A 121 -7.30 26.33 -11.96
CA ARG A 121 -7.08 27.63 -12.57
C ARG A 121 -7.70 28.74 -11.73
N THR A 122 -6.88 29.71 -11.36
CA THR A 122 -7.33 30.89 -10.62
C THR A 122 -8.30 31.71 -11.47
N GLN A 123 -9.48 32.02 -10.93
CA GLN A 123 -10.55 32.68 -11.67
C GLN A 123 -10.50 34.22 -11.61
N SER A 124 -9.77 34.80 -10.65
CA SER A 124 -9.79 36.25 -10.40
C SER A 124 -8.44 36.80 -9.91
N GLY A 125 -8.32 38.12 -9.87
CA GLY A 125 -7.11 38.80 -9.39
C GLY A 125 -5.94 38.78 -10.37
N ARG A 126 -4.74 39.10 -9.86
CA ARG A 126 -3.52 39.25 -10.68
C ARG A 126 -2.99 37.94 -11.25
N GLN A 127 -3.38 36.79 -10.68
CA GLN A 127 -2.95 35.45 -11.09
C GLN A 127 -4.02 34.74 -11.92
N ARG A 128 -5.03 35.46 -12.43
CA ARG A 128 -6.10 34.86 -13.22
C ARG A 128 -5.52 34.08 -14.40
N GLY A 129 -5.92 32.81 -14.52
CA GLY A 129 -5.43 31.91 -15.55
C GLY A 129 -4.26 31.01 -15.11
N ASP A 130 -3.58 31.32 -14.00
CA ASP A 130 -2.53 30.47 -13.44
C ASP A 130 -3.11 29.25 -12.75
N LEU A 131 -2.43 28.11 -12.87
CA LEU A 131 -2.69 26.92 -12.05
C LEU A 131 -2.09 27.12 -10.66
N ARG A 132 -2.93 27.04 -9.64
CA ARG A 132 -2.56 27.20 -8.24
C ARG A 132 -3.20 26.12 -7.38
N TRP A 133 -2.49 25.68 -6.35
CA TRP A 133 -3.08 24.88 -5.28
C TRP A 133 -4.15 25.70 -4.57
N MET A 134 -5.33 25.12 -4.37
CA MET A 134 -6.45 25.76 -3.69
C MET A 134 -7.07 24.78 -2.70
N LEU A 135 -7.77 25.27 -1.68
CA LEU A 135 -8.51 24.41 -0.76
C LEU A 135 -9.60 23.65 -1.53
N ASP A 136 -9.60 22.33 -1.38
CA ASP A 136 -10.60 21.41 -1.92
C ASP A 136 -11.86 21.54 -1.05
N ARG A 137 -12.93 22.12 -1.61
CA ARG A 137 -14.14 22.53 -0.89
C ARG A 137 -15.24 21.47 -0.90
#